data_AF-A0A364MYL9-F1
#
_entry.id   AF-A0A364MYL9-F1
#
_cell.length_a   1.000
_cell.length_b   1.000
_cell.length_c   1.000
_cell.angle_alpha   90.00
_cell.angle_beta   90.00
_cell.angle_gamma   90.00
#
_symmetry.space_group_name_H-M   'P 1'
#
loop_
_entity.id
_entity.type
_entity.pdbx_description
1 polymer ?
#
loop_
_entity_poly.entity_id
_entity_poly.type
_entity_poly.pdbx_seq_one_letter_code
_entity_poly.pdbx_strand_id
1 'polypeptide(L)'
;MDHRDEHRDDVSSPRSNADSQWNPPPPQFQEHDQIYAAQDIPGHYSNQGSPPAVSPLPYDHESHQHPPPQQYESFQAGYSTEKESPYAAHAGLVGPTPDYSGPQGQFSEYPHGGRPMSPSSHGGTTITSPQIRPYGFKEHVEPYDAPESVPPPPPPKDNRKCGMKRRTFFILIGCIMIVVLGVALGLGLGLGLGDDSDDDSGDPFCRENPDMCIGGALNSDYVSQKGAFNGTGIALAGESWNKGQRKIFSLYFQHHTGDIRFLQYGTDQKWIGGTKAQTVADDVKDASPISAVSFAINSTQYIHIFYIDRNNTVKQVTQDNITDIWQPGPLSDLNLKALDAPTVGLQACWKGNFYGDNDYTKFPTFSGLNNTEAFAGSQGMNIWFATEASTFEQYAWSSSSSEDAWVRMQSWAGFNAHAGVGCYSWGEGTTTYAMMNNPHNSVEIWWKDTNETVPSTSTHPVNSWTNATTAAIPNVYPSTSLGFTTYFYAQMQDRTIKGFNVTFDAENTTYVEDETFLITDPAGPVVALGGTHLTVTAYAEDRDGAKWDSLYVFFQTAGDDITAFTRGLAAGQWTRGELEIPDE
;
A
#
# COMPACT_ATOMS: atom_id res chain seq x y z
N MET A 1 80.94 -17.59 20.47
CA MET A 1 82.10 -17.13 19.65
C MET A 1 81.57 -16.05 18.76
N ASP A 2 81.94 -14.81 19.06
CA ASP A 2 81.69 -13.63 18.23
C ASP A 2 82.54 -13.64 16.96
N HIS A 3 81.98 -13.08 15.88
CA HIS A 3 82.63 -12.14 14.94
C HIS A 3 81.57 -11.68 13.92
N ARG A 4 81.21 -10.37 13.89
CA ARG A 4 81.79 -9.30 13.03
C ARG A 4 81.51 -9.49 11.53
N ASP A 5 81.25 -8.50 10.68
CA ASP A 5 80.94 -7.06 10.71
C ASP A 5 80.85 -6.63 9.21
N GLU A 6 80.45 -5.38 8.93
CA GLU A 6 80.66 -4.58 7.69
C GLU A 6 79.74 -4.85 6.47
N HIS A 7 78.85 -3.95 5.99
CA HIS A 7 78.80 -2.49 5.78
C HIS A 7 79.55 -1.98 4.53
N ARG A 8 78.79 -1.40 3.57
CA ARG A 8 79.10 -0.38 2.54
C ARG A 8 78.09 -0.45 1.38
N ASP A 9 77.75 0.58 0.62
CA ASP A 9 77.54 2.03 0.80
C ASP A 9 76.87 2.49 -0.52
N ASP A 10 75.83 3.32 -0.37
CA ASP A 10 75.56 4.56 -1.10
C ASP A 10 75.60 4.64 -2.65
N VAL A 11 74.45 5.01 -3.24
CA VAL A 11 74.43 5.91 -4.42
C VAL A 11 73.13 6.74 -4.48
N SER A 12 73.28 8.01 -4.09
CA SER A 12 72.82 9.22 -4.81
C SER A 12 71.32 9.44 -5.10
N SER A 13 70.75 10.45 -4.42
CA SER A 13 69.63 11.27 -4.90
C SER A 13 70.09 12.29 -5.97
N PRO A 14 69.17 12.88 -6.77
CA PRO A 14 68.67 14.22 -6.37
C PRO A 14 67.21 14.56 -6.75
N ARG A 15 66.56 15.38 -5.89
CA ARG A 15 65.64 16.54 -6.14
C ARG A 15 64.38 16.32 -7.02
N SER A 16 63.24 16.98 -6.84
CA SER A 16 62.56 17.84 -5.85
C SER A 16 61.26 18.30 -6.53
N ASN A 17 60.21 18.58 -5.74
CA ASN A 17 58.96 19.35 -6.01
C ASN A 17 57.74 18.47 -5.67
N ALA A 18 57.13 18.64 -4.49
CA ALA A 18 56.14 19.67 -4.16
C ALA A 18 54.87 19.51 -5.01
N ASP A 19 53.84 18.86 -4.46
CA ASP A 19 52.60 19.55 -4.15
C ASP A 19 51.75 18.76 -3.14
N SER A 20 51.38 19.50 -2.11
CA SER A 20 50.54 19.10 -0.99
C SER A 20 49.06 19.16 -1.37
N GLN A 21 48.36 18.04 -1.32
CA GLN A 21 46.92 18.03 -1.07
C GLN A 21 46.63 17.12 0.12
N TRP A 22 46.58 17.77 1.28
CA TRP A 22 45.91 17.28 2.48
C TRP A 22 44.42 17.15 2.15
N ASN A 23 43.91 15.92 2.07
CA ASN A 23 42.48 15.67 2.26
C ASN A 23 42.24 15.56 3.77
N PRO A 24 41.46 16.46 4.39
CA PRO A 24 41.04 16.25 5.77
C PRO A 24 40.13 15.01 5.83
N PRO A 25 40.17 14.23 6.93
CA PRO A 25 39.13 13.24 7.18
C PRO A 25 37.76 13.93 7.22
N PRO A 26 36.67 13.25 6.79
CA PRO A 26 35.33 13.80 6.87
C PRO A 26 35.00 14.18 8.33
N PRO A 27 34.20 15.24 8.55
CA PRO A 27 33.87 15.68 9.89
C PRO A 27 33.16 14.56 10.65
N GLN A 28 33.75 14.15 11.77
CA GLN A 28 33.04 13.36 12.77
C GLN A 28 31.90 14.25 13.30
N PHE A 29 30.68 13.87 12.96
CA PHE A 29 29.49 14.48 13.53
C PHE A 29 29.37 13.96 14.97
N GLN A 30 29.66 14.83 15.93
CA GLN A 30 29.43 14.58 17.33
C GLN A 30 27.99 14.99 17.63
N GLU A 31 27.08 14.02 17.74
CA GLU A 31 25.72 14.26 18.25
C GLU A 31 25.86 14.89 19.65
N HIS A 32 25.40 16.13 19.81
CA HIS A 32 25.46 16.85 21.07
C HIS A 32 24.23 16.53 21.92
N ASP A 33 24.24 15.38 22.60
CA ASP A 33 23.32 15.13 23.71
C ASP A 33 23.85 15.82 24.98
N GLN A 34 23.66 17.14 25.06
CA GLN A 34 23.84 17.88 26.31
C GLN A 34 22.60 17.72 27.20
N ILE A 35 22.68 16.79 28.14
CA ILE A 35 21.71 16.64 29.23
C ILE A 35 21.80 17.89 30.13
N TYR A 36 20.85 18.82 30.00
CA TYR A 36 20.63 19.87 30.98
C TYR A 36 19.75 19.34 32.12
N ALA A 37 20.27 19.38 33.35
CA ALA A 37 19.48 19.19 34.55
C ALA A 37 18.50 20.37 34.72
N ALA A 38 17.19 20.12 34.54
CA ALA A 38 16.16 21.12 34.76
C ALA A 38 15.91 21.34 36.27
N GLN A 39 16.04 22.59 36.72
CA GLN A 39 15.58 23.08 38.02
C GLN A 39 14.14 23.61 37.88
N ASP A 40 13.27 23.20 38.81
CA ASP A 40 11.88 23.64 38.96
C ASP A 40 11.75 25.14 39.25
N ILE A 41 10.93 25.85 38.45
CA ILE A 41 10.26 27.11 38.87
C ILE A 41 8.83 27.15 38.27
N PRO A 42 7.78 27.45 39.06
CA PRO A 42 6.40 27.51 38.59
C PRO A 42 6.02 28.91 38.09
N GLY A 43 5.38 28.99 36.92
CA GLY A 43 4.86 30.24 36.35
C GLY A 43 3.46 30.06 35.75
N HIS A 44 2.46 30.66 36.39
CA HIS A 44 1.13 30.93 35.84
C HIS A 44 1.20 31.85 34.62
N TYR A 45 0.44 31.58 33.56
CA TYR A 45 -0.23 32.63 32.77
C TYR A 45 -1.48 32.12 32.03
N SER A 46 -2.33 33.09 31.71
CA SER A 46 -3.75 33.05 31.45
C SER A 46 -4.14 32.97 29.97
N ASN A 47 -5.33 32.37 29.78
CA ASN A 47 -6.18 32.26 28.59
C ASN A 47 -6.55 33.61 27.91
N GLN A 48 -6.60 33.68 26.57
CA GLN A 48 -7.57 34.48 25.77
C GLN A 48 -7.36 34.33 24.24
N GLY A 49 -8.44 34.04 23.49
CA GLY A 49 -8.56 34.39 22.06
C GLY A 49 -9.28 33.39 21.15
N SER A 50 -10.59 33.58 20.93
CA SER A 50 -11.39 32.86 19.93
C SER A 50 -11.21 33.41 18.49
N PRO A 51 -11.53 32.62 17.44
CA PRO A 51 -11.17 32.89 16.04
C PRO A 51 -12.25 33.68 15.25
N PRO A 52 -11.92 34.28 14.09
CA PRO A 52 -12.91 34.83 13.17
C PRO A 52 -13.35 33.82 12.09
N ALA A 53 -14.55 34.06 11.57
CA ALA A 53 -15.36 33.20 10.71
C ALA A 53 -15.32 33.58 9.19
N VAL A 54 -15.30 32.54 8.35
CA VAL A 54 -16.06 32.25 7.09
C VAL A 54 -16.07 33.25 5.90
N SER A 55 -15.78 32.74 4.69
CA SER A 55 -16.63 32.87 3.48
C SER A 55 -16.30 31.80 2.39
N PRO A 56 -17.30 31.21 1.69
CA PRO A 56 -17.13 30.14 0.69
C PRO A 56 -17.36 30.59 -0.78
N LEU A 57 -17.09 29.67 -1.73
CA LEU A 57 -17.71 29.42 -3.08
C LEU A 57 -16.64 29.05 -4.15
N PRO A 58 -16.98 28.40 -5.30
CA PRO A 58 -18.07 27.49 -5.65
C PRO A 58 -17.61 26.18 -6.35
N TYR A 59 -18.53 25.22 -6.47
CA TYR A 59 -18.42 23.98 -7.28
C TYR A 59 -18.79 24.23 -8.74
N ASP A 60 -18.10 23.54 -9.67
CA ASP A 60 -18.59 23.23 -11.02
C ASP A 60 -18.60 21.71 -11.22
N HIS A 61 -19.73 21.19 -11.70
CA HIS A 61 -19.97 19.80 -12.07
C HIS A 61 -20.26 19.76 -13.58
N GLU A 62 -19.49 18.99 -14.35
CA GLU A 62 -19.90 18.53 -15.68
C GLU A 62 -19.82 17.01 -15.74
N SER A 63 -20.92 16.42 -16.23
CA SER A 63 -21.17 14.99 -16.33
C SER A 63 -21.53 14.67 -17.78
N HIS A 64 -20.83 13.72 -18.40
CA HIS A 64 -21.25 13.11 -19.66
C HIS A 64 -21.28 11.59 -19.54
N GLN A 65 -22.48 11.04 -19.76
CA GLN A 65 -22.76 9.62 -19.94
C GLN A 65 -22.84 9.31 -21.43
N HIS A 66 -22.32 8.15 -21.86
CA HIS A 66 -22.91 7.40 -22.98
C HIS A 66 -22.69 5.87 -22.85
N PRO A 67 -23.54 5.04 -23.50
CA PRO A 67 -23.78 3.63 -23.18
C PRO A 67 -23.29 2.67 -24.32
N PRO A 68 -23.73 1.39 -24.42
CA PRO A 68 -22.95 0.16 -24.20
C PRO A 68 -22.57 -0.61 -25.50
N PRO A 69 -21.82 -1.74 -25.42
CA PRO A 69 -20.98 -2.25 -26.52
C PRO A 69 -21.61 -3.39 -27.34
N GLN A 70 -21.05 -3.63 -28.54
CA GLN A 70 -21.22 -4.89 -29.27
C GLN A 70 -19.88 -5.38 -29.84
N GLN A 71 -19.66 -6.68 -29.64
CA GLN A 71 -18.48 -7.52 -29.85
C GLN A 71 -18.05 -7.67 -31.31
N TYR A 72 -16.75 -7.89 -31.59
CA TYR A 72 -16.24 -9.03 -32.38
C TYR A 72 -14.70 -9.18 -32.26
N GLU A 73 -14.27 -10.42 -32.44
CA GLU A 73 -12.96 -11.05 -32.17
C GLU A 73 -11.86 -10.71 -33.20
N SER A 74 -10.57 -10.77 -32.81
CA SER A 74 -9.55 -11.77 -33.23
C SER A 74 -8.08 -11.29 -33.52
N PHE A 75 -7.14 -11.88 -32.74
CA PHE A 75 -5.77 -12.39 -33.05
C PHE A 75 -4.46 -11.55 -32.86
N GLN A 76 -3.88 -11.70 -31.65
CA GLN A 76 -2.52 -12.15 -31.23
C GLN A 76 -1.20 -11.63 -31.83
N ALA A 77 -0.36 -11.04 -30.95
CA ALA A 77 1.04 -11.43 -30.69
C ALA A 77 1.63 -10.90 -29.35
N GLY A 78 1.58 -11.70 -28.27
CA GLY A 78 2.80 -12.12 -27.57
C GLY A 78 3.42 -11.39 -26.37
N TYR A 79 2.69 -10.60 -25.56
CA TYR A 79 2.99 -10.43 -24.12
C TYR A 79 1.64 -10.43 -23.38
N SER A 80 1.52 -11.20 -22.30
CA SER A 80 0.26 -11.30 -21.55
C SER A 80 0.06 -10.01 -20.74
N THR A 81 -0.82 -9.15 -21.23
CA THR A 81 -1.44 -8.04 -20.49
C THR A 81 -2.65 -8.54 -19.68
N GLU A 82 -2.81 -9.86 -19.54
CA GLU A 82 -3.90 -10.44 -18.78
C GLU A 82 -3.58 -10.28 -17.29
N LYS A 83 -4.55 -9.81 -16.52
CA LYS A 83 -4.65 -10.01 -15.06
C LYS A 83 -3.93 -11.30 -14.69
N GLU A 84 -2.96 -11.24 -13.77
CA GLU A 84 -2.43 -12.46 -13.15
C GLU A 84 -3.63 -13.23 -12.60
N SER A 85 -4.07 -14.23 -13.36
CA SER A 85 -5.32 -14.90 -13.10
C SER A 85 -5.09 -15.75 -11.86
N PRO A 86 -5.85 -15.55 -10.76
CA PRO A 86 -5.65 -16.34 -9.56
C PRO A 86 -5.82 -17.81 -9.91
N TYR A 87 -4.83 -18.63 -9.53
CA TYR A 87 -4.98 -20.08 -9.62
C TYR A 87 -6.19 -20.47 -8.77
N ALA A 88 -7.27 -20.91 -9.42
CA ALA A 88 -8.46 -21.39 -8.75
C ALA A 88 -8.13 -22.70 -8.02
N ALA A 89 -7.83 -22.60 -6.72
CA ALA A 89 -7.70 -23.76 -5.86
C ALA A 89 -9.07 -24.44 -5.70
N HIS A 90 -9.19 -25.69 -6.12
CA HIS A 90 -10.36 -26.53 -5.83
C HIS A 90 -10.47 -26.74 -4.32
N ALA A 91 -11.55 -26.25 -3.70
CA ALA A 91 -11.85 -26.48 -2.30
C ALA A 91 -12.18 -27.98 -2.06
N GLY A 92 -11.25 -28.70 -1.44
CA GLY A 92 -11.48 -30.05 -0.94
C GLY A 92 -12.22 -30.00 0.40
N LEU A 93 -13.40 -30.62 0.46
CA LEU A 93 -14.14 -30.88 1.70
C LEU A 93 -13.37 -31.87 2.58
N VAL A 94 -12.83 -31.43 3.72
CA VAL A 94 -12.22 -32.30 4.74
C VAL A 94 -12.77 -31.94 6.12
N GLY A 95 -13.04 -32.98 6.92
CA GLY A 95 -13.74 -32.93 8.21
C GLY A 95 -12.99 -32.27 9.36
N PRO A 96 -13.65 -32.15 10.54
CA PRO A 96 -13.22 -31.26 11.62
C PRO A 96 -11.90 -31.70 12.27
N THR A 97 -10.92 -30.82 12.25
CA THR A 97 -9.71 -30.84 13.09
C THR A 97 -10.00 -30.14 14.44
N PRO A 98 -9.32 -30.53 15.54
CA PRO A 98 -9.57 -29.95 16.86
C PRO A 98 -9.02 -28.51 16.98
N ASP A 99 -9.91 -27.57 17.31
CA ASP A 99 -9.74 -26.27 18.02
C ASP A 99 -8.45 -25.43 17.85
N TYR A 100 -7.93 -25.32 16.63
CA TYR A 100 -7.18 -24.13 16.19
C TYR A 100 -7.78 -23.66 14.87
N SER A 101 -9.00 -23.12 14.95
CA SER A 101 -9.64 -22.46 13.81
C SER A 101 -9.07 -21.06 13.71
N GLY A 102 -8.36 -20.74 12.63
CA GLY A 102 -8.10 -19.35 12.26
C GLY A 102 -9.41 -18.56 12.18
N PRO A 103 -9.38 -17.22 12.26
CA PRO A 103 -10.59 -16.41 12.31
C PRO A 103 -11.42 -16.65 11.06
N GLN A 104 -12.44 -17.50 11.17
CA GLN A 104 -13.45 -17.66 10.14
C GLN A 104 -14.30 -16.39 10.18
N GLY A 105 -14.33 -15.66 9.05
CA GLY A 105 -15.35 -14.66 8.78
C GLY A 105 -16.72 -15.33 8.69
N GLN A 106 -17.33 -15.66 9.84
CA GLN A 106 -18.72 -16.08 9.94
C GLN A 106 -19.48 -15.03 10.74
N PHE A 107 -20.26 -14.21 10.04
CA PHE A 107 -21.41 -13.57 10.65
C PHE A 107 -22.66 -14.41 10.44
N SER A 108 -23.26 -14.77 11.56
CA SER A 108 -24.66 -15.16 11.64
C SER A 108 -25.53 -13.99 11.20
N GLU A 109 -26.50 -14.23 10.30
CA GLU A 109 -27.62 -13.33 10.05
C GLU A 109 -28.26 -12.94 11.39
N TYR A 110 -28.17 -11.66 11.77
CA TYR A 110 -28.98 -11.14 12.87
C TYR A 110 -30.36 -10.74 12.34
N PRO A 111 -31.45 -11.22 12.96
CA PRO A 111 -32.80 -10.83 12.57
C PRO A 111 -33.09 -9.39 13.01
N HIS A 112 -33.66 -8.61 12.11
CA HIS A 112 -34.20 -7.28 12.39
C HIS A 112 -35.12 -7.30 13.62
N GLY A 113 -34.69 -6.64 14.70
CA GLY A 113 -35.46 -6.53 15.92
C GLY A 113 -35.14 -5.26 16.71
N GLY A 114 -35.92 -4.20 16.47
CA GLY A 114 -36.25 -3.19 17.47
C GLY A 114 -35.21 -2.10 17.78
N ARG A 115 -35.28 -0.97 17.05
CA ARG A 115 -34.86 0.33 17.61
C ARG A 115 -36.00 0.88 18.50
N PRO A 116 -35.73 1.33 19.73
CA PRO A 116 -36.65 2.20 20.45
C PRO A 116 -36.46 3.64 19.95
N MET A 117 -37.51 4.22 19.37
CA MET A 117 -37.57 5.66 19.08
C MET A 117 -38.21 6.41 20.25
N SER A 118 -37.54 7.48 20.68
CA SER A 118 -38.05 8.46 21.65
C SER A 118 -39.08 9.41 21.03
N PRO A 119 -39.94 10.04 21.86
CA PRO A 119 -41.25 10.55 21.43
C PRO A 119 -41.24 12.06 21.13
N SER A 120 -41.78 12.44 19.98
CA SER A 120 -42.48 13.72 19.82
C SER A 120 -43.48 13.64 18.67
N SER A 121 -44.73 13.42 19.06
CA SER A 121 -45.94 13.47 18.24
C SER A 121 -46.45 14.91 18.20
N HIS A 122 -46.85 15.36 17.01
CA HIS A 122 -48.05 16.14 16.66
C HIS A 122 -47.94 16.37 15.14
N GLY A 123 -48.82 15.98 14.24
CA GLY A 123 -50.15 15.38 14.24
C GLY A 123 -50.65 15.50 12.78
N GLY A 124 -51.67 14.73 12.39
CA GLY A 124 -52.41 15.03 11.14
C GLY A 124 -52.59 13.84 10.20
N THR A 125 -53.71 13.16 10.39
CA THR A 125 -54.32 12.13 9.53
C THR A 125 -54.85 12.68 8.21
N THR A 126 -54.74 11.93 7.10
CA THR A 126 -55.91 11.40 6.36
C THR A 126 -55.51 10.38 5.29
N ILE A 127 -56.42 9.40 5.16
CA ILE A 127 -56.44 8.21 4.34
C ILE A 127 -57.11 8.52 3.00
N THR A 128 -56.60 8.03 1.87
CA THR A 128 -57.36 7.28 0.85
C THR A 128 -56.47 6.83 -0.32
N SER A 129 -56.74 5.62 -0.81
CA SER A 129 -56.05 4.90 -1.89
C SER A 129 -57.11 4.49 -2.96
N PRO A 130 -56.83 3.68 -3.99
CA PRO A 130 -56.60 4.12 -5.37
C PRO A 130 -57.63 3.55 -6.38
N GLN A 131 -57.61 4.02 -7.64
CA GLN A 131 -58.27 3.31 -8.75
C GLN A 131 -57.37 3.14 -9.98
N ILE A 132 -57.19 1.88 -10.35
CA ILE A 132 -56.70 1.33 -11.62
C ILE A 132 -57.93 1.01 -12.50
N ARG A 133 -57.84 1.16 -13.82
CA ARG A 133 -58.79 0.57 -14.80
C ARG A 133 -58.07 -0.29 -15.85
N PRO A 134 -58.68 -1.41 -16.31
CA PRO A 134 -58.09 -2.34 -17.29
C PRO A 134 -58.73 -2.29 -18.71
N TYR A 135 -58.10 -3.04 -19.61
CA TYR A 135 -58.29 -3.33 -21.06
C TYR A 135 -59.71 -3.58 -21.65
N GLY A 136 -59.85 -3.44 -22.98
CA GLY A 136 -60.94 -4.02 -23.78
C GLY A 136 -60.93 -3.80 -25.32
N PHE A 137 -60.62 -4.88 -26.05
CA PHE A 137 -60.64 -5.22 -27.50
C PHE A 137 -61.94 -4.91 -28.32
N LYS A 138 -61.85 -4.60 -29.64
CA LYS A 138 -62.41 -5.39 -30.79
C LYS A 138 -62.40 -4.71 -32.18
N GLU A 139 -62.58 -5.57 -33.19
CA GLU A 139 -62.15 -5.57 -34.60
C GLU A 139 -63.35 -5.78 -35.57
N HIS A 140 -63.22 -5.28 -36.82
CA HIS A 140 -63.86 -5.60 -38.14
C HIS A 140 -65.41 -5.54 -38.41
N VAL A 141 -65.85 -4.95 -39.55
CA VAL A 141 -66.19 -5.53 -40.90
C VAL A 141 -67.01 -4.52 -41.78
N GLU A 142 -66.75 -4.51 -43.10
CA GLU A 142 -67.36 -3.90 -44.35
C GLU A 142 -68.93 -4.00 -44.53
N PRO A 143 -69.66 -3.47 -45.58
CA PRO A 143 -69.35 -3.39 -47.05
C PRO A 143 -70.03 -2.34 -48.02
N TYR A 144 -69.51 -2.31 -49.27
CA TYR A 144 -70.06 -2.04 -50.63
C TYR A 144 -71.04 -0.88 -50.98
N ASP A 145 -70.70 -0.08 -52.02
CA ASP A 145 -71.44 0.00 -53.32
C ASP A 145 -70.83 0.99 -54.35
N ALA A 146 -70.82 0.58 -55.63
CA ALA A 146 -70.57 1.38 -56.85
C ALA A 146 -71.94 1.81 -57.46
N PRO A 147 -72.10 2.44 -58.67
CA PRO A 147 -71.15 2.93 -59.70
C PRO A 147 -71.49 4.33 -60.29
N GLU A 148 -70.61 4.95 -61.10
CA GLU A 148 -71.03 5.66 -62.33
C GLU A 148 -69.87 6.05 -63.27
N SER A 149 -70.17 6.08 -64.57
CA SER A 149 -69.26 6.16 -65.72
C SER A 149 -69.22 7.55 -66.38
N VAL A 150 -68.03 8.10 -66.67
CA VAL A 150 -67.85 9.26 -67.59
C VAL A 150 -66.42 9.23 -68.24
N PRO A 151 -66.13 9.97 -69.33
CA PRO A 151 -65.60 9.49 -70.63
C PRO A 151 -64.07 9.69 -70.81
N PRO A 152 -63.45 9.20 -71.91
CA PRO A 152 -61.99 9.16 -72.04
C PRO A 152 -61.34 10.54 -72.31
N PRO A 153 -60.20 10.86 -71.66
CA PRO A 153 -59.43 12.08 -71.92
C PRO A 153 -58.40 11.92 -73.07
N PRO A 154 -58.04 13.05 -73.73
CA PRO A 154 -57.17 13.10 -74.92
C PRO A 154 -55.68 12.79 -74.64
N PRO A 155 -54.89 12.42 -75.67
CA PRO A 155 -53.51 11.94 -75.51
C PRO A 155 -52.56 13.02 -74.94
N PRO A 156 -51.62 12.64 -74.04
CA PRO A 156 -50.76 13.58 -73.34
C PRO A 156 -49.68 14.18 -74.26
N LYS A 157 -49.48 15.50 -74.15
CA LYS A 157 -48.37 16.25 -74.77
C LYS A 157 -47.04 15.90 -74.09
N ASP A 158 -46.04 15.56 -74.92
CA ASP A 158 -44.66 15.28 -74.51
C ASP A 158 -43.96 16.55 -74.00
N ASN A 159 -43.75 16.65 -72.68
CA ASN A 159 -42.97 17.74 -72.08
C ASN A 159 -41.47 17.40 -72.08
N ARG A 160 -40.73 18.03 -72.99
CA ARG A 160 -39.27 18.00 -73.08
C ARG A 160 -38.68 19.19 -72.30
N LYS A 161 -37.69 18.95 -71.42
CA LYS A 161 -36.88 20.01 -70.78
C LYS A 161 -35.41 19.76 -71.13
N CYS A 162 -34.70 20.79 -71.57
CA CYS A 162 -33.31 20.73 -72.07
C CYS A 162 -33.07 19.69 -73.19
N GLY A 163 -33.99 19.60 -74.16
CA GLY A 163 -33.79 18.79 -75.38
C GLY A 163 -33.89 17.26 -75.20
N MET A 164 -34.04 16.74 -73.98
CA MET A 164 -34.18 15.31 -73.70
C MET A 164 -35.54 14.97 -73.06
N LYS A 165 -35.95 13.69 -73.17
CA LYS A 165 -37.17 13.19 -72.50
C LYS A 165 -36.97 13.26 -70.98
N ARG A 166 -37.98 13.76 -70.25
CA ARG A 166 -37.93 13.99 -68.80
C ARG A 166 -37.39 12.79 -68.01
N ARG A 167 -37.75 11.56 -68.39
CA ARG A 167 -37.25 10.33 -67.75
C ARG A 167 -35.73 10.16 -67.87
N THR A 168 -35.15 10.48 -69.03
CA THR A 168 -33.72 10.31 -69.29
C THR A 168 -32.86 11.31 -68.51
N PHE A 169 -33.36 12.54 -68.32
CA PHE A 169 -32.66 13.56 -67.54
C PHE A 169 -32.56 13.20 -66.05
N PHE A 170 -33.64 12.68 -65.45
CA PHE A 170 -33.63 12.24 -64.05
C PHE A 170 -32.76 11.00 -63.82
N ILE A 171 -32.70 10.08 -64.78
CA ILE A 171 -31.80 8.91 -64.70
C ILE A 171 -30.34 9.36 -64.66
N LEU A 172 -29.96 10.35 -65.48
CA LEU A 172 -28.57 10.81 -65.57
C LEU A 172 -28.12 11.56 -64.30
N ILE A 173 -29.00 12.39 -63.72
CA ILE A 173 -28.76 13.00 -62.40
C ILE A 173 -28.63 11.93 -61.31
N GLY A 174 -29.47 10.89 -61.35
CA GLY A 174 -29.38 9.74 -60.44
C GLY A 174 -28.02 9.05 -60.51
N CYS A 175 -27.51 8.78 -61.71
CA CYS A 175 -26.18 8.16 -61.87
C CYS A 175 -25.04 9.04 -61.33
N ILE A 176 -25.08 10.35 -61.57
CA ILE A 176 -24.05 11.27 -61.06
C ILE A 176 -24.06 11.32 -59.53
N MET A 177 -25.25 11.37 -58.92
CA MET A 177 -25.39 11.33 -57.46
C MET A 177 -24.85 10.03 -56.87
N ILE A 178 -25.08 8.88 -57.53
CA ILE A 178 -24.54 7.59 -57.08
C ILE A 178 -23.01 7.56 -57.15
N VAL A 179 -22.41 8.11 -58.22
CA VAL A 179 -20.95 8.17 -58.35
C VAL A 179 -20.34 9.09 -57.30
N VAL A 180 -20.94 10.25 -57.03
CA VAL A 180 -20.47 11.18 -55.99
C VAL A 180 -20.57 10.55 -54.59
N LEU A 181 -21.68 9.86 -54.30
CA LEU A 181 -21.83 9.11 -53.05
C LEU A 181 -20.81 7.97 -52.93
N GLY A 182 -20.53 7.24 -54.00
CA GLY A 182 -19.54 6.17 -54.01
C GLY A 182 -18.12 6.67 -53.74
N VAL A 183 -17.73 7.82 -54.31
CA VAL A 183 -16.43 8.44 -54.05
C VAL A 183 -16.34 9.00 -52.63
N ALA A 184 -17.40 9.65 -52.14
CA ALA A 184 -17.45 10.19 -50.77
C ALA A 184 -17.36 9.08 -49.71
N LEU A 185 -18.07 7.97 -49.90
CA LEU A 185 -18.01 6.81 -49.01
C LEU A 185 -16.67 6.08 -49.12
N GLY A 186 -16.12 5.94 -50.33
CA GLY A 186 -14.84 5.28 -50.56
C GLY A 186 -13.65 6.02 -49.93
N LEU A 187 -13.63 7.36 -50.01
CA LEU A 187 -12.60 8.17 -49.36
C LEU A 187 -12.84 8.34 -47.86
N GLY A 188 -14.10 8.45 -47.42
CA GLY A 188 -14.46 8.61 -46.00
C GLY A 188 -14.17 7.37 -45.16
N LEU A 189 -14.40 6.17 -45.70
CA LEU A 189 -14.09 4.91 -45.01
C LEU A 189 -12.62 4.48 -45.20
N GLY A 190 -12.00 4.80 -46.34
CA GLY A 190 -10.62 4.38 -46.64
C GLY A 190 -9.51 5.19 -45.96
N LEU A 191 -9.80 6.40 -45.49
CA LEU A 191 -8.85 7.25 -44.73
C LEU A 191 -9.24 7.43 -43.25
N GLY A 192 -10.44 6.99 -42.85
CA GLY A 192 -10.95 7.13 -41.49
C GLY A 192 -10.71 5.92 -40.57
N LEU A 193 -10.30 4.79 -41.12
CA LEU A 193 -9.80 3.64 -40.37
C LEU A 193 -8.28 3.78 -40.27
N GLY A 194 -7.83 4.74 -39.46
CA GLY A 194 -6.49 4.64 -38.88
C GLY A 194 -6.49 3.42 -37.98
N ASP A 195 -5.39 2.65 -37.99
CA ASP A 195 -5.18 1.59 -37.03
C ASP A 195 -5.28 2.22 -35.62
N ASP A 196 -6.42 2.03 -34.96
CA ASP A 196 -6.53 2.17 -33.52
C ASP A 196 -5.69 1.02 -32.96
N SER A 197 -4.37 1.23 -32.89
CA SER A 197 -3.55 0.46 -31.98
C SER A 197 -4.21 0.63 -30.63
N ASP A 198 -4.81 -0.44 -30.09
CA ASP A 198 -5.30 -0.50 -28.72
C ASP A 198 -4.24 0.18 -27.85
N ASP A 199 -4.52 1.41 -27.42
CA ASP A 199 -3.70 2.15 -26.48
C ASP A 199 -3.85 1.36 -25.19
N ASP A 200 -2.97 0.39 -25.03
CA ASP A 200 -2.80 -0.41 -23.83
C ASP A 200 -2.61 0.59 -22.70
N SER A 201 -3.68 0.85 -21.95
CA SER A 201 -3.82 1.91 -20.96
C SER A 201 -2.96 1.68 -19.70
N GLY A 202 -2.01 0.76 -19.80
CA GLY A 202 -1.05 0.44 -18.77
C GLY A 202 -0.03 1.55 -18.57
N ASP A 203 0.41 1.69 -17.32
CA ASP A 203 1.53 2.55 -16.98
C ASP A 203 2.77 2.17 -17.82
N PRO A 204 3.38 3.12 -18.56
CA PRO A 204 4.53 2.82 -19.43
C PRO A 204 5.71 2.21 -18.69
N PHE A 205 5.96 2.62 -17.44
CA PHE A 205 7.03 2.06 -16.62
C PHE A 205 6.74 0.61 -16.26
N CYS A 206 5.50 0.28 -15.86
CA CYS A 206 5.14 -1.09 -15.51
C CYS A 206 5.10 -2.03 -16.72
N ARG A 207 4.85 -1.52 -17.92
CA ARG A 207 4.96 -2.31 -19.16
C ARG A 207 6.40 -2.71 -19.46
N GLU A 208 7.34 -1.82 -19.18
CA GLU A 208 8.79 -2.08 -19.39
C GLU A 208 9.41 -2.85 -18.22
N ASN A 209 8.89 -2.68 -16.99
CA ASN A 209 9.43 -3.22 -15.74
C ASN A 209 8.32 -3.87 -14.89
N PRO A 210 7.67 -4.95 -15.39
CA PRO A 210 6.51 -5.54 -14.72
C PRO A 210 6.82 -6.09 -13.33
N ASP A 211 8.04 -6.55 -13.09
CA ASP A 211 8.52 -7.05 -11.79
C ASP A 211 8.76 -5.95 -10.74
N MET A 212 8.85 -4.70 -11.19
CA MET A 212 8.89 -3.53 -10.32
C MET A 212 7.49 -3.02 -9.98
N CYS A 213 6.42 -3.55 -10.57
CA CYS A 213 5.06 -3.13 -10.30
C CYS A 213 4.23 -4.22 -9.61
N ILE A 214 3.31 -3.80 -8.74
CA ILE A 214 2.51 -4.75 -7.98
C ILE A 214 1.55 -5.48 -8.92
N GLY A 215 1.63 -6.81 -8.95
CA GLY A 215 0.84 -7.65 -9.84
C GLY A 215 1.20 -7.55 -11.33
N GLY A 216 2.29 -6.85 -11.69
CA GLY A 216 2.70 -6.66 -13.09
C GLY A 216 2.29 -5.32 -13.71
N ALA A 217 2.08 -5.32 -15.03
CA ALA A 217 1.65 -4.12 -15.76
C ALA A 217 0.23 -3.70 -15.36
N LEU A 218 0.11 -2.60 -14.61
CA LEU A 218 -1.15 -2.04 -14.15
C LEU A 218 -1.91 -1.37 -15.31
N ASN A 219 -2.69 -2.14 -16.07
CA ASN A 219 -3.71 -1.57 -16.95
C ASN A 219 -4.89 -1.06 -16.10
N SER A 220 -5.47 0.08 -16.49
CA SER A 220 -6.54 0.76 -15.77
C SER A 220 -7.76 -0.11 -15.47
N ASP A 221 -8.04 -1.11 -16.32
CA ASP A 221 -9.12 -2.08 -16.14
C ASP A 221 -8.87 -3.05 -14.98
N TYR A 222 -7.63 -3.09 -14.47
CA TYR A 222 -7.20 -3.94 -13.35
C TYR A 222 -7.10 -3.19 -12.02
N VAL A 223 -7.41 -1.90 -11.98
CA VAL A 223 -7.58 -1.17 -10.72
C VAL A 223 -8.80 -1.74 -9.99
N SER A 224 -8.63 -2.11 -8.73
CA SER A 224 -9.69 -2.66 -7.89
C SER A 224 -10.92 -1.75 -7.90
N GLN A 225 -12.10 -2.36 -8.02
CA GLN A 225 -13.40 -1.65 -8.03
C GLN A 225 -14.23 -1.94 -6.78
N LYS A 226 -13.66 -2.71 -5.84
CA LYS A 226 -14.24 -3.13 -4.57
C LYS A 226 -13.10 -3.46 -3.61
N GLY A 227 -13.38 -3.48 -2.31
CA GLY A 227 -12.41 -3.92 -1.30
C GLY A 227 -11.13 -3.05 -1.23
N ALA A 228 -9.98 -3.70 -1.10
CA ALA A 228 -8.68 -3.03 -1.06
C ALA A 228 -8.23 -2.56 -2.44
N PHE A 229 -7.45 -1.47 -2.48
CA PHE A 229 -6.78 -1.03 -3.69
C PHE A 229 -5.72 -2.07 -4.12
N ASN A 230 -5.54 -2.26 -5.43
CA ASN A 230 -4.52 -3.17 -5.96
C ASN A 230 -3.11 -2.68 -5.62
N GLY A 231 -2.37 -3.48 -4.86
CA GLY A 231 -1.07 -3.09 -4.36
C GLY A 231 -1.13 -2.03 -3.27
N THR A 232 -2.23 -1.95 -2.53
CA THR A 232 -2.28 -1.13 -1.33
C THR A 232 -1.08 -1.40 -0.42
N GLY A 233 -0.48 -0.35 0.14
CA GLY A 233 0.31 -0.50 1.36
C GLY A 233 -0.55 -1.16 2.45
N ILE A 234 0.06 -2.03 3.25
CA ILE A 234 -0.60 -2.67 4.39
C ILE A 234 0.29 -2.42 5.60
N ALA A 235 -0.26 -1.77 6.62
CA ALA A 235 0.49 -1.43 7.83
C ALA A 235 -0.30 -1.76 9.09
N LEU A 236 0.39 -2.02 10.19
CA LEU A 236 -0.22 -2.42 11.44
C LEU A 236 0.26 -1.55 12.60
N ALA A 237 -0.67 -1.14 13.45
CA ALA A 237 -0.37 -0.48 14.73
C ALA A 237 -0.94 -1.31 15.89
N GLY A 238 -0.10 -1.64 16.89
CA GLY A 238 -0.54 -2.26 18.14
C GLY A 238 -1.30 -1.29 19.03
N GLU A 239 -2.36 -1.76 19.70
CA GLU A 239 -3.21 -0.98 20.60
C GLU A 239 -3.34 -1.69 21.97
N SER A 240 -2.45 -1.43 22.91
CA SER A 240 -2.32 -2.23 24.15
C SER A 240 -2.99 -1.63 25.41
N TRP A 241 -3.53 -0.41 25.34
CA TRP A 241 -3.74 0.37 26.56
C TRP A 241 -5.16 0.63 27.02
N ASN A 242 -6.16 0.33 26.21
CA ASN A 242 -7.52 0.59 26.61
C ASN A 242 -8.01 -0.52 27.54
N LYS A 243 -7.66 -0.44 28.84
CA LYS A 243 -8.22 -1.30 29.89
C LYS A 243 -9.74 -1.26 29.81
N GLY A 244 -10.32 -2.33 29.26
CA GLY A 244 -11.77 -2.49 29.05
C GLY A 244 -12.27 -2.20 27.62
N GLN A 245 -11.44 -1.72 26.69
CA GLN A 245 -11.78 -1.73 25.26
C GLN A 245 -11.15 -2.94 24.57
N ARG A 246 -11.88 -3.47 23.60
CA ARG A 246 -11.60 -4.71 22.87
C ARG A 246 -10.69 -4.45 21.68
N LYS A 247 -9.50 -3.86 21.85
CA LYS A 247 -8.61 -3.56 20.72
C LYS A 247 -7.23 -4.18 20.96
N ILE A 248 -6.69 -4.85 19.95
CA ILE A 248 -5.38 -5.50 19.96
C ILE A 248 -4.46 -4.81 18.97
N PHE A 249 -4.90 -4.66 17.71
CA PHE A 249 -4.19 -3.91 16.69
C PHE A 249 -5.16 -3.38 15.62
N SER A 250 -4.72 -2.33 14.93
CA SER A 250 -5.37 -1.77 13.75
C SER A 250 -4.54 -2.08 12.51
N LEU A 251 -5.21 -2.45 11.42
CA LEU A 251 -4.65 -2.67 10.11
C LEU A 251 -5.08 -1.54 9.17
N TYR A 252 -4.10 -0.85 8.58
CA TYR A 252 -4.29 0.28 7.68
C TYR A 252 -4.06 -0.16 6.24
N PHE A 253 -4.93 0.30 5.35
CA PHE A 253 -4.89 -0.03 3.93
C PHE A 253 -5.56 1.09 3.13
N GLN A 254 -5.21 1.20 1.86
CA GLN A 254 -5.90 2.01 0.88
C GLN A 254 -7.12 1.24 0.35
N HIS A 255 -8.29 1.83 0.51
CA HIS A 255 -9.53 1.33 -0.08
C HIS A 255 -9.53 1.59 -1.58
N HIS A 256 -10.30 0.83 -2.36
CA HIS A 256 -10.36 1.00 -3.82
C HIS A 256 -10.81 2.40 -4.29
N THR A 257 -11.42 3.20 -3.39
CA THR A 257 -11.75 4.63 -3.64
C THR A 257 -10.56 5.58 -3.50
N GLY A 258 -9.38 5.07 -3.12
CA GLY A 258 -8.13 5.81 -3.04
C GLY A 258 -7.79 6.40 -1.67
N ASP A 259 -8.68 6.32 -0.69
CA ASP A 259 -8.45 6.79 0.69
C ASP A 259 -7.84 5.70 1.59
N ILE A 260 -7.02 6.07 2.58
CA ILE A 260 -6.54 5.14 3.60
C ILE A 260 -7.63 4.98 4.66
N ARG A 261 -7.96 3.72 4.97
CA ARG A 261 -8.88 3.31 6.02
C ARG A 261 -8.20 2.35 6.98
N PHE A 262 -8.87 2.04 8.09
CA PHE A 262 -8.40 1.02 9.02
C PHE A 262 -9.47 0.02 9.46
N LEU A 263 -9.04 -1.23 9.68
CA LEU A 263 -9.77 -2.29 10.35
C LEU A 263 -9.18 -2.50 11.75
N GLN A 264 -10.01 -2.75 12.75
CA GLN A 264 -9.61 -3.02 14.13
C GLN A 264 -9.83 -4.49 14.47
N TYR A 265 -8.82 -5.13 15.04
CA TYR A 265 -8.90 -6.48 15.58
C TYR A 265 -9.01 -6.45 17.10
N GLY A 266 -10.02 -7.13 17.63
CA GLY A 266 -10.33 -7.11 19.06
C GLY A 266 -10.05 -8.39 19.82
N THR A 267 -10.20 -8.32 21.16
CA THR A 267 -10.06 -9.47 22.09
C THR A 267 -11.19 -10.49 22.00
N ASP A 268 -12.24 -10.17 21.24
CA ASP A 268 -13.26 -11.11 20.79
C ASP A 268 -12.90 -11.78 19.45
N GLN A 269 -11.67 -11.56 18.97
CA GLN A 269 -11.10 -12.15 17.75
C GLN A 269 -11.87 -11.79 16.48
N LYS A 270 -12.45 -10.59 16.46
CA LYS A 270 -13.23 -10.07 15.33
C LYS A 270 -12.59 -8.83 14.74
N TRP A 271 -12.73 -8.72 13.44
CA TRP A 271 -12.45 -7.51 12.68
C TRP A 271 -13.68 -6.62 12.64
N ILE A 272 -13.48 -5.33 12.87
CA ILE A 272 -14.51 -4.29 12.77
C ILE A 272 -13.93 -3.06 12.05
N GLY A 273 -14.78 -2.27 11.40
CA GLY A 273 -14.35 -1.04 10.73
C GLY A 273 -14.14 -1.23 9.23
N GLY A 274 -13.18 -0.51 8.64
CA GLY A 274 -12.90 -0.52 7.20
C GLY A 274 -13.84 0.34 6.35
N THR A 275 -14.85 0.96 6.96
CA THR A 275 -15.80 1.85 6.26
C THR A 275 -15.20 3.25 6.11
N LYS A 276 -15.85 4.13 5.34
CA LYS A 276 -15.49 5.55 5.25
C LYS A 276 -15.49 6.31 6.59
N ALA A 277 -16.14 5.80 7.63
CA ALA A 277 -16.03 6.37 8.98
C ALA A 277 -14.66 6.13 9.63
N GLN A 278 -13.84 5.24 9.07
CA GLN A 278 -12.48 4.93 9.48
C GLN A 278 -11.42 5.51 8.52
N THR A 279 -11.78 6.52 7.72
CA THR A 279 -10.81 7.20 6.84
C THR A 279 -9.76 7.96 7.65
N VAL A 280 -8.50 7.75 7.31
CA VAL A 280 -7.31 8.36 7.90
C VAL A 280 -6.77 9.49 7.01
N ALA A 281 -6.75 9.28 5.69
CA ALA A 281 -6.28 10.24 4.70
C ALA A 281 -6.96 10.02 3.34
N ASP A 282 -7.21 11.07 2.57
CA ASP A 282 -7.94 11.05 1.28
C ASP A 282 -7.16 11.63 0.08
N ASP A 283 -5.96 12.17 0.32
CA ASP A 283 -5.03 12.75 -0.66
C ASP A 283 -3.96 11.77 -1.14
N VAL A 284 -4.19 10.48 -0.90
CA VAL A 284 -3.21 9.39 -1.04
C VAL A 284 -3.03 9.04 -2.51
N LYS A 285 -1.77 8.77 -2.91
CA LYS A 285 -1.43 8.24 -4.23
C LYS A 285 -1.99 6.82 -4.42
N ASP A 286 -2.34 6.44 -5.62
CA ASP A 286 -2.73 5.06 -5.93
C ASP A 286 -1.59 4.08 -5.62
N ALA A 287 -1.92 2.92 -5.02
CA ALA A 287 -0.94 1.93 -4.54
C ALA A 287 0.14 2.51 -3.62
N SER A 288 -0.20 3.52 -2.82
CA SER A 288 0.78 4.18 -1.93
C SER A 288 1.31 3.18 -0.89
N PRO A 289 2.64 3.14 -0.65
CA PRO A 289 3.17 2.41 0.48
C PRO A 289 2.66 3.05 1.78
N ILE A 290 2.30 2.22 2.76
CA ILE A 290 1.82 2.67 4.06
C ILE A 290 2.75 2.09 5.11
N SER A 291 3.19 2.92 6.04
CA SER A 291 3.88 2.47 7.26
C SER A 291 3.17 3.03 8.48
N ALA A 292 3.06 2.20 9.52
CA ALA A 292 2.45 2.58 10.78
C ALA A 292 3.47 2.46 11.90
N VAL A 293 3.48 3.44 12.80
CA VAL A 293 4.27 3.42 14.02
C VAL A 293 3.34 3.79 15.18
N SER A 294 3.22 2.93 16.19
CA SER A 294 2.53 3.26 17.42
C SER A 294 3.44 3.15 18.63
N PHE A 295 3.37 4.10 19.55
CA PHE A 295 4.14 4.10 20.79
C PHE A 295 3.38 4.81 21.90
N ALA A 296 3.81 4.60 23.14
CA ALA A 296 3.27 5.31 24.29
C ALA A 296 4.39 6.07 25.02
N ILE A 297 4.21 7.36 25.24
CA ILE A 297 5.13 8.23 26.01
C ILE A 297 4.29 9.06 26.98
N ASN A 298 4.74 9.14 28.23
CA ASN A 298 4.07 9.93 29.28
C ASN A 298 2.57 9.61 29.45
N SER A 299 2.16 8.35 29.25
CA SER A 299 0.76 7.87 29.27
C SER A 299 -0.12 8.32 28.09
N THR A 300 0.45 8.98 27.10
CA THR A 300 -0.22 9.26 25.82
C THR A 300 0.20 8.23 24.79
N GLN A 301 -0.77 7.59 24.13
CA GLN A 301 -0.51 6.72 23.00
C GLN A 301 -0.59 7.53 21.72
N TYR A 302 0.37 7.32 20.84
CA TYR A 302 0.42 7.90 19.51
C TYR A 302 0.34 6.81 18.47
N ILE A 303 -0.33 7.12 17.36
CA ILE A 303 -0.31 6.34 16.13
C ILE A 303 0.07 7.30 15.01
N HIS A 304 1.13 6.96 14.29
CA HIS A 304 1.63 7.69 13.15
C HIS A 304 1.47 6.82 11.91
N ILE A 305 0.80 7.36 10.89
CA ILE A 305 0.68 6.75 9.58
C ILE A 305 1.48 7.59 8.59
N PHE A 306 2.37 6.92 7.86
CA PHE A 306 3.22 7.50 6.84
C PHE A 306 2.81 6.94 5.48
N TYR A 307 2.69 7.81 4.50
CA TYR A 307 2.28 7.46 3.13
C TYR A 307 2.81 8.49 2.13
N ILE A 308 2.59 8.24 0.85
CA ILE A 308 2.89 9.17 -0.26
C ILE A 308 1.59 9.75 -0.82
N ASP A 309 1.50 11.07 -0.92
CA ASP A 309 0.35 11.78 -1.51
C ASP A 309 0.38 11.77 -3.06
N ARG A 310 -0.73 12.19 -3.68
CA ARG A 310 -0.83 12.29 -5.15
C ARG A 310 0.18 13.24 -5.81
N ASN A 311 0.88 14.08 -5.03
CA ASN A 311 1.94 14.96 -5.50
C ASN A 311 3.34 14.37 -5.28
N ASN A 312 3.45 13.07 -5.00
CA ASN A 312 4.68 12.36 -4.66
C ASN A 312 5.42 12.99 -3.48
N THR A 313 4.68 13.39 -2.45
CA THR A 313 5.22 13.98 -1.23
C THR A 313 5.00 13.03 -0.07
N VAL A 314 6.03 12.82 0.76
CA VAL A 314 5.92 12.03 1.98
C VAL A 314 5.03 12.76 2.98
N LYS A 315 4.02 12.07 3.49
CA LYS A 315 3.06 12.56 4.47
C LYS A 315 3.17 11.79 5.77
N GLN A 316 2.80 12.48 6.84
CA GLN A 316 2.54 11.92 8.15
C GLN A 316 1.18 12.42 8.62
N VAL A 317 0.37 11.51 9.12
CA VAL A 317 -0.81 11.81 9.94
C VAL A 317 -0.66 11.12 11.27
N THR A 318 -1.05 11.81 12.33
CA THR A 318 -0.91 11.37 13.71
C THR A 318 -2.28 11.37 14.37
N GLN A 319 -2.55 10.37 15.19
CA GLN A 319 -3.65 10.33 16.15
C GLN A 319 -3.09 10.05 17.54
N ASP A 320 -3.72 10.63 18.56
CA ASP A 320 -3.44 10.28 19.95
C ASP A 320 -4.71 9.84 20.68
N ASN A 321 -4.55 9.15 21.81
CA ASN A 321 -5.67 8.67 22.62
C ASN A 321 -6.37 9.75 23.46
N ILE A 322 -5.89 11.00 23.43
CA ILE A 322 -6.49 12.11 24.18
C ILE A 322 -7.56 12.79 23.33
N THR A 323 -7.23 13.07 22.08
CA THR A 323 -8.07 13.75 21.10
C THR A 323 -8.85 12.78 20.23
N ASP A 324 -8.28 11.59 19.97
CA ASP A 324 -8.81 10.58 19.05
C ASP A 324 -9.06 11.13 17.63
N ILE A 325 -8.35 12.19 17.24
CA ILE A 325 -8.51 12.88 15.95
C ILE A 325 -7.23 12.73 15.13
N TRP A 326 -7.40 12.36 13.86
CA TRP A 326 -6.32 12.38 12.87
C TRP A 326 -5.96 13.81 12.49
N GLN A 327 -4.68 14.15 12.59
CA GLN A 327 -4.14 15.46 12.22
C GLN A 327 -2.80 15.30 11.48
N PRO A 328 -2.44 16.25 10.59
CA PRO A 328 -1.11 16.24 9.97
C PRO A 328 0.00 16.26 11.03
N GLY A 329 1.02 15.42 10.85
CA GLY A 329 2.21 15.41 11.68
C GLY A 329 3.36 16.26 11.11
N PRO A 330 4.40 16.55 11.91
CA PRO A 330 5.47 17.50 11.56
C PRO A 330 6.31 17.11 10.34
N LEU A 331 6.36 15.83 9.93
CA LEU A 331 7.05 15.43 8.70
C LEU A 331 6.42 16.08 7.45
N SER A 332 5.10 16.27 7.45
CA SER A 332 4.35 16.81 6.32
C SER A 332 4.76 18.25 5.98
N ASP A 333 5.23 19.02 6.97
CA ASP A 333 5.65 20.40 6.79
C ASP A 333 6.96 20.52 6.00
N LEU A 334 7.77 19.46 5.96
CA LEU A 334 9.04 19.42 5.23
C LEU A 334 8.85 19.29 3.72
N ASN A 335 7.66 18.92 3.23
CA ASN A 335 7.35 18.76 1.80
C ASN A 335 8.37 17.87 1.05
N LEU A 336 8.78 16.76 1.68
CA LEU A 336 9.78 15.84 1.13
C LEU A 336 9.26 15.13 -0.12
N LYS A 337 10.02 15.17 -1.21
CA LYS A 337 9.66 14.48 -2.46
C LYS A 337 10.12 13.04 -2.46
N ALA A 338 9.20 12.13 -2.73
CA ALA A 338 9.47 10.72 -2.97
C ALA A 338 9.63 10.44 -4.47
N LEU A 339 10.14 9.25 -4.79
CA LEU A 339 10.25 8.75 -6.16
C LEU A 339 8.87 8.76 -6.84
N ASP A 340 8.81 9.35 -8.04
CA ASP A 340 7.62 9.33 -8.88
C ASP A 340 7.60 8.04 -9.72
N ALA A 341 7.14 6.95 -9.11
CA ALA A 341 6.94 5.66 -9.76
C ALA A 341 5.67 4.97 -9.24
N PRO A 342 5.08 4.01 -9.99
CA PRO A 342 3.89 3.28 -9.54
C PRO A 342 4.08 2.55 -8.21
N THR A 343 5.31 2.13 -7.92
CA THR A 343 5.72 1.49 -6.67
C THR A 343 6.90 2.21 -6.07
N VAL A 344 6.88 2.40 -4.75
CA VAL A 344 7.89 3.16 -4.03
C VAL A 344 8.15 2.51 -2.68
N GLY A 345 9.41 2.36 -2.31
CA GLY A 345 9.79 1.91 -0.98
C GLY A 345 9.60 3.00 0.06
N LEU A 346 8.90 2.68 1.15
CA LEU A 346 8.75 3.52 2.34
C LEU A 346 8.61 2.64 3.58
N GLN A 347 9.33 2.97 4.64
CA GLN A 347 9.16 2.32 5.95
C GLN A 347 9.51 3.31 7.07
N ALA A 348 8.70 3.33 8.12
CA ALA A 348 8.97 4.01 9.37
C ALA A 348 9.00 3.03 10.55
N CYS A 349 9.86 3.31 11.53
CA CYS A 349 10.17 2.36 12.60
C CYS A 349 10.40 3.09 13.91
N TRP A 350 9.89 2.50 14.99
CA TRP A 350 10.09 3.02 16.33
C TRP A 350 11.46 2.59 16.88
N LYS A 351 12.29 3.57 17.21
CA LYS A 351 13.52 3.40 17.99
C LYS A 351 13.16 3.56 19.47
N GLY A 352 12.98 2.45 20.18
CA GLY A 352 12.62 2.45 21.60
C GLY A 352 11.90 1.17 22.02
N ASN A 353 11.16 1.23 23.12
CA ASN A 353 10.40 0.08 23.65
C ASN A 353 9.31 -0.35 22.67
N PHE A 354 8.98 -1.65 22.66
CA PHE A 354 8.01 -2.24 21.73
C PHE A 354 6.71 -1.43 21.56
N TYR A 355 6.21 -1.40 20.32
CA TYR A 355 5.11 -0.57 19.84
C TYR A 355 3.90 -0.49 20.78
N GLY A 356 3.53 0.74 21.13
CA GLY A 356 2.26 1.10 21.77
C GLY A 356 2.09 0.72 23.25
N ASP A 357 2.92 -0.14 23.84
CA ASP A 357 2.75 -0.60 25.23
C ASP A 357 3.80 -0.01 26.17
N ASN A 358 3.37 0.35 27.38
CA ASN A 358 4.30 0.72 28.46
C ASN A 358 4.86 -0.52 29.17
N ASP A 359 4.16 -1.65 29.03
CA ASP A 359 4.47 -2.96 29.54
C ASP A 359 5.00 -3.83 28.40
N TYR A 360 6.23 -3.53 27.99
CA TYR A 360 6.96 -4.27 26.95
C TYR A 360 7.10 -5.77 27.24
N THR A 361 6.83 -6.22 28.48
CA THR A 361 6.95 -7.63 28.90
C THR A 361 5.93 -8.56 28.27
N LYS A 362 4.82 -8.02 27.73
CA LYS A 362 3.78 -8.77 27.01
C LYS A 362 4.15 -9.11 25.57
N PHE A 363 5.20 -8.49 25.05
CA PHE A 363 5.68 -8.75 23.71
C PHE A 363 6.94 -9.62 23.77
N PRO A 364 6.95 -10.74 23.04
CA PRO A 364 8.12 -11.60 23.03
C PRO A 364 9.30 -10.89 22.34
N THR A 365 10.50 -11.14 22.83
CA THR A 365 11.76 -10.88 22.15
C THR A 365 11.85 -11.68 20.84
N PHE A 366 12.90 -11.46 20.04
CA PHE A 366 13.14 -12.25 18.81
C PHE A 366 13.16 -13.77 19.10
N SER A 367 13.57 -14.16 20.31
CA SER A 367 13.61 -15.56 20.75
C SER A 367 12.25 -16.16 21.12
N GLY A 368 11.17 -15.38 21.06
CA GLY A 368 9.84 -15.81 21.52
C GLY A 368 9.63 -15.76 23.04
N LEU A 369 10.65 -15.39 23.81
CA LEU A 369 10.61 -15.23 25.27
C LEU A 369 10.09 -13.84 25.67
N ASN A 370 9.40 -13.72 26.81
CA ASN A 370 8.96 -12.43 27.33
C ASN A 370 10.15 -11.46 27.46
N ASN A 371 9.95 -10.22 27.06
CA ASN A 371 10.98 -9.18 27.18
C ASN A 371 11.14 -8.76 28.65
N THR A 372 12.35 -8.92 29.21
CA THR A 372 12.66 -8.60 30.62
C THR A 372 13.64 -7.45 30.81
N GLU A 373 14.19 -6.91 29.72
CA GLU A 373 15.26 -5.90 29.76
C GLU A 373 14.72 -4.48 29.51
N ALA A 374 15.22 -3.51 30.29
CA ALA A 374 14.82 -2.12 30.15
C ALA A 374 15.58 -1.44 29.00
N PHE A 375 14.84 -0.82 28.08
CA PHE A 375 15.40 -0.11 26.94
C PHE A 375 16.21 1.13 27.34
N ALA A 376 17.36 1.32 26.69
CA ALA A 376 18.24 2.46 26.91
C ALA A 376 17.72 3.74 26.23
N GLY A 377 17.06 4.61 27.01
CA GLY A 377 17.10 6.08 26.99
C GLY A 377 16.70 6.90 25.75
N SER A 378 17.03 6.49 24.52
CA SER A 378 16.74 7.26 23.30
C SER A 378 15.50 6.70 22.60
N GLN A 379 14.42 7.48 22.66
CA GLN A 379 13.14 7.16 22.04
C GLN A 379 12.96 8.05 20.80
N GLY A 380 12.50 7.46 19.70
CA GLY A 380 12.36 8.20 18.44
C GLY A 380 11.85 7.33 17.30
N MET A 381 11.84 7.91 16.11
CA MET A 381 11.47 7.20 14.88
C MET A 381 12.54 7.38 13.82
N ASN A 382 12.72 6.37 12.99
CA ASN A 382 13.38 6.51 11.70
C ASN A 382 12.36 6.32 10.59
N ILE A 383 12.53 7.03 9.49
CA ILE A 383 11.81 6.78 8.24
C ILE A 383 12.82 6.70 7.10
N TRP A 384 12.61 5.73 6.22
CA TRP A 384 13.26 5.60 4.94
C TRP A 384 12.22 5.76 3.85
N PHE A 385 12.53 6.55 2.82
CA PHE A 385 11.69 6.66 1.63
C PHE A 385 12.58 6.84 0.41
N ALA A 386 12.15 6.22 -0.69
CA ALA A 386 12.84 6.31 -1.96
C ALA A 386 12.71 7.71 -2.58
N THR A 387 13.81 8.26 -3.09
CA THR A 387 13.86 9.54 -3.80
C THR A 387 14.30 9.40 -5.25
N GLU A 388 15.04 8.33 -5.56
CA GLU A 388 15.46 7.93 -6.90
C GLU A 388 15.35 6.40 -7.00
N ALA A 389 15.39 5.83 -8.20
CA ALA A 389 15.24 4.38 -8.43
C ALA A 389 16.29 3.52 -7.68
N SER A 390 17.43 4.10 -7.28
CA SER A 390 18.50 3.41 -6.54
C SER A 390 18.83 3.99 -5.17
N THR A 391 18.02 4.93 -4.66
CA THR A 391 18.40 5.79 -3.53
C THR A 391 17.25 5.98 -2.54
N PHE A 392 17.51 5.72 -1.26
CA PHE A 392 16.63 6.07 -0.14
C PHE A 392 17.21 7.24 0.66
N GLU A 393 16.35 8.09 1.19
CA GLU A 393 16.70 9.08 2.21
C GLU A 393 16.22 8.61 3.58
N GLN A 394 17.06 8.79 4.60
CA GLN A 394 16.72 8.50 5.99
C GLN A 394 16.52 9.80 6.77
N TYR A 395 15.40 9.88 7.48
CA TYR A 395 15.12 10.93 8.45
C TYR A 395 14.87 10.30 9.82
N ALA A 396 15.16 11.06 10.87
CA ALA A 396 14.89 10.66 12.25
C ALA A 396 14.14 11.74 13.01
N TRP A 397 13.31 11.29 13.95
CA TRP A 397 12.64 12.12 14.93
C TRP A 397 12.98 11.62 16.33
N SER A 398 13.18 12.52 17.29
CA SER A 398 13.51 12.16 18.67
C SER A 398 12.47 12.72 19.63
N SER A 399 11.99 11.89 20.57
CA SER A 399 11.01 12.32 21.56
C SER A 399 11.60 13.26 22.62
N SER A 400 12.92 13.27 22.77
CA SER A 400 13.62 14.18 23.69
C SER A 400 13.86 15.56 23.08
N SER A 401 13.66 15.73 21.77
CA SER A 401 13.85 17.02 21.11
C SER A 401 12.74 17.99 21.50
N SER A 402 13.12 19.19 21.95
CA SER A 402 12.17 20.27 22.22
C SER A 402 11.53 20.86 20.96
N GLU A 403 12.08 20.56 19.78
CA GLU A 403 11.66 21.15 18.51
C GLU A 403 10.58 20.33 17.79
N ASP A 404 10.29 19.10 18.25
CA ASP A 404 9.35 18.16 17.61
C ASP A 404 9.55 18.04 16.08
N ALA A 405 10.82 18.01 15.66
CA ALA A 405 11.22 18.14 14.27
C ALA A 405 11.87 16.85 13.73
N TRP A 406 11.61 16.58 12.45
CA TRP A 406 12.31 15.55 11.70
C TRP A 406 13.63 16.08 11.14
N VAL A 407 14.70 15.34 11.34
CA VAL A 407 16.06 15.69 10.90
C VAL A 407 16.53 14.69 9.86
N ARG A 408 17.13 15.21 8.78
CA ARG A 408 17.77 14.37 7.76
C ARG A 408 19.02 13.72 8.34
N MET A 409 19.13 12.41 8.17
CA MET A 409 20.27 11.62 8.66
C MET A 409 21.28 11.35 7.54
N GLN A 410 20.89 10.56 6.55
CA GLN A 410 21.79 10.14 5.47
C GLN A 410 21.03 9.66 4.24
N SER A 411 21.78 9.54 3.13
CA SER A 411 21.33 8.93 1.89
C SER A 411 21.87 7.51 1.77
N TRP A 412 21.05 6.59 1.27
CA TRP A 412 21.34 5.17 1.09
C TRP A 412 21.28 4.86 -0.41
N ALA A 413 22.43 4.82 -1.06
CA ALA A 413 22.55 4.54 -2.49
C ALA A 413 22.86 3.06 -2.76
N GLY A 414 22.47 2.58 -3.94
CA GLY A 414 22.77 1.23 -4.40
C GLY A 414 21.74 0.18 -3.96
N PHE A 415 20.51 0.59 -3.67
CA PHE A 415 19.40 -0.29 -3.28
C PHE A 415 18.23 -0.16 -4.25
N ASN A 416 17.45 -1.21 -4.45
CA ASN A 416 16.25 -1.14 -5.27
C ASN A 416 15.17 -0.32 -4.54
N ALA A 417 14.88 0.88 -5.06
CA ALA A 417 13.98 1.83 -4.42
C ALA A 417 12.49 1.51 -4.62
N HIS A 418 12.17 0.48 -5.41
CA HIS A 418 10.82 -0.09 -5.54
C HIS A 418 10.53 -1.17 -4.49
N ALA A 419 11.55 -1.65 -3.79
CA ALA A 419 11.39 -2.60 -2.68
C ALA A 419 11.07 -1.88 -1.37
N GLY A 420 10.43 -2.59 -0.45
CA GLY A 420 10.28 -2.13 0.92
C GLY A 420 11.62 -2.05 1.67
N VAL A 421 11.61 -1.35 2.79
CA VAL A 421 12.71 -1.33 3.76
C VAL A 421 12.24 -2.08 4.99
N GLY A 422 13.01 -3.05 5.47
CA GLY A 422 12.80 -3.67 6.76
C GLY A 422 13.59 -2.93 7.83
N CYS A 423 13.16 -2.98 9.07
CA CYS A 423 13.87 -2.35 10.17
C CYS A 423 13.59 -3.08 11.48
N TYR A 424 14.56 -3.00 12.38
CA TYR A 424 14.44 -3.56 13.71
C TYR A 424 15.28 -2.74 14.69
N SER A 425 14.63 -2.18 15.71
CA SER A 425 15.26 -1.25 16.67
C SER A 425 14.77 -1.43 18.10
N TRP A 426 14.03 -2.50 18.37
CA TRP A 426 13.46 -2.80 19.70
C TRP A 426 14.04 -4.09 20.32
N GLY A 427 15.17 -4.56 19.81
CA GLY A 427 15.93 -5.63 20.46
C GLY A 427 16.65 -5.15 21.72
N GLU A 428 17.18 -6.10 22.48
CA GLU A 428 18.07 -5.79 23.60
C GLU A 428 19.32 -5.03 23.10
N GLY A 429 19.78 -4.07 23.89
CA GLY A 429 20.99 -3.30 23.59
C GLY A 429 20.75 -2.00 22.82
N THR A 430 21.74 -1.65 22.01
CA THR A 430 21.90 -0.33 21.35
C THR A 430 22.02 -0.46 19.83
N THR A 431 21.87 -1.67 19.31
CA THR A 431 21.98 -1.97 17.89
C THR A 431 20.65 -1.79 17.19
N THR A 432 20.65 -1.03 16.09
CA THR A 432 19.52 -0.88 15.18
C THR A 432 19.86 -1.51 13.84
N TYR A 433 18.86 -2.09 13.18
CA TYR A 433 18.99 -2.77 11.91
C TYR A 433 18.10 -2.14 10.83
N ALA A 434 18.60 -2.18 9.60
CA ALA A 434 17.86 -1.85 8.39
C ALA A 434 18.09 -2.98 7.37
N MET A 435 17.04 -3.43 6.71
CA MET A 435 17.07 -4.48 5.71
C MET A 435 16.64 -3.87 4.37
N MET A 436 17.48 -3.99 3.34
CA MET A 436 17.24 -3.34 2.05
C MET A 436 17.54 -4.30 0.91
N ASN A 437 16.67 -4.32 -0.11
CA ASN A 437 16.91 -5.12 -1.30
C ASN A 437 17.91 -4.42 -2.22
N ASN A 438 18.96 -5.10 -2.65
CA ASN A 438 19.91 -4.56 -3.61
C ASN A 438 19.47 -4.82 -5.08
N PRO A 439 20.13 -4.22 -6.08
CA PRO A 439 19.83 -4.43 -7.50
C PRO A 439 20.01 -5.87 -8.01
N HIS A 440 20.56 -6.77 -7.20
CA HIS A 440 20.73 -8.19 -7.52
C HIS A 440 19.66 -9.07 -6.85
N ASN A 441 18.56 -8.47 -6.35
CA ASN A 441 17.48 -9.16 -5.68
C ASN A 441 17.95 -9.97 -4.48
N SER A 442 18.83 -9.35 -3.69
CA SER A 442 19.28 -9.87 -2.40
C SER A 442 19.00 -8.83 -1.33
N VAL A 443 18.31 -9.25 -0.27
CA VAL A 443 18.12 -8.40 0.91
C VAL A 443 19.40 -8.42 1.72
N GLU A 444 19.99 -7.25 1.89
CA GLU A 444 21.14 -7.01 2.77
C GLU A 444 20.65 -6.57 4.14
N ILE A 445 21.32 -7.04 5.20
CA ILE A 445 21.05 -6.63 6.57
C ILE A 445 22.18 -5.71 7.02
N TRP A 446 21.81 -4.48 7.37
CA TRP A 446 22.71 -3.46 7.88
C TRP A 446 22.43 -3.23 9.35
N TRP A 447 23.47 -2.95 10.13
CA TRP A 447 23.37 -2.69 11.55
C TRP A 447 24.16 -1.44 11.96
N LYS A 448 23.72 -0.77 13.01
CA LYS A 448 24.42 0.36 13.64
C LYS A 448 24.31 0.20 15.14
N ASP A 449 25.44 0.09 15.83
CA ASP A 449 25.48 0.16 17.30
C ASP A 449 25.68 1.62 17.74
N THR A 450 24.84 2.12 18.65
CA THR A 450 24.97 3.45 19.26
C THR A 450 25.59 3.43 20.66
N ASN A 451 26.23 2.33 21.07
CA ASN A 451 26.87 2.23 22.38
C ASN A 451 28.17 3.03 22.47
N GLU A 452 28.08 4.28 22.92
CA GLU A 452 29.25 5.14 23.10
C GLU A 452 30.20 4.67 24.22
N THR A 453 29.80 3.70 25.04
CA THR A 453 30.65 3.15 26.12
C THR A 453 31.58 2.05 25.62
N VAL A 454 31.34 1.50 24.42
CA VAL A 454 32.17 0.46 23.79
C VAL A 454 33.19 1.12 22.85
N PRO A 455 34.48 0.74 22.90
CA PRO A 455 35.46 1.24 21.95
C PRO A 455 35.11 0.84 20.52
N SER A 456 35.00 1.81 19.62
CA SER A 456 34.83 1.57 18.18
C SER A 456 36.06 0.88 17.59
N THR A 457 35.86 -0.24 16.90
CA THR A 457 36.92 -1.02 16.23
C THR A 457 36.62 -1.19 14.74
N SER A 458 37.56 -1.73 13.96
CA SER A 458 37.32 -1.98 12.53
C SER A 458 36.33 -3.12 12.26
N THR A 459 36.20 -4.07 13.18
CA THR A 459 35.24 -5.19 13.08
C THR A 459 33.90 -4.85 13.71
N HIS A 460 33.90 -3.92 14.67
CA HIS A 460 32.70 -3.45 15.36
C HIS A 460 32.74 -1.91 15.45
N PRO A 461 32.40 -1.21 14.35
CA PRO A 461 32.37 0.24 14.36
C PRO A 461 31.12 0.76 15.07
N VAL A 462 31.31 1.64 16.05
CA VAL A 462 30.21 2.33 16.74
C VAL A 462 29.76 3.55 15.94
N ASN A 463 28.46 3.83 15.96
CA ASN A 463 27.78 4.93 15.28
C ASN A 463 27.95 4.93 13.76
N SER A 464 28.19 3.77 13.16
CA SER A 464 28.31 3.61 11.71
C SER A 464 27.46 2.44 11.22
N TRP A 465 26.75 2.65 10.11
CA TRP A 465 26.01 1.58 9.44
C TRP A 465 26.97 0.62 8.76
N THR A 466 26.88 -0.66 9.12
CA THR A 466 27.75 -1.74 8.64
C THR A 466 26.91 -2.87 8.08
N ASN A 467 27.31 -3.40 6.94
CA ASN A 467 26.65 -4.53 6.29
C ASN A 467 27.05 -5.85 6.96
N ALA A 468 26.08 -6.65 7.40
CA ALA A 468 26.27 -8.03 7.83
C ALA A 468 26.11 -8.98 6.63
N THR A 469 27.15 -9.06 5.80
CA THR A 469 27.06 -9.72 4.48
C THR A 469 26.71 -11.21 4.56
N THR A 470 27.05 -11.85 5.67
CA THR A 470 26.71 -13.26 5.96
C THR A 470 25.22 -13.51 6.17
N ALA A 471 24.42 -12.47 6.40
CA ALA A 471 22.99 -12.56 6.61
C ALA A 471 22.16 -12.27 5.35
N ALA A 472 22.81 -12.03 4.21
CA ALA A 472 22.11 -11.67 2.98
C ALA A 472 21.14 -12.78 2.53
N ILE A 473 19.91 -12.40 2.18
CA ILE A 473 18.85 -13.31 1.73
C ILE A 473 18.70 -13.15 0.21
N PRO A 474 19.15 -14.12 -0.59
CA PRO A 474 19.14 -14.01 -2.05
C PRO A 474 17.78 -14.42 -2.65
N ASN A 475 17.60 -14.09 -3.93
CA ASN A 475 16.46 -14.48 -4.77
C ASN A 475 15.11 -14.01 -4.21
N VAL A 476 15.05 -12.77 -3.72
CA VAL A 476 13.79 -12.12 -3.36
C VAL A 476 13.10 -11.55 -4.59
N TYR A 477 11.81 -11.24 -4.48
CA TYR A 477 11.10 -10.52 -5.54
C TYR A 477 11.67 -9.09 -5.65
N PRO A 478 11.84 -8.50 -6.85
CA PRO A 478 12.49 -7.20 -7.00
C PRO A 478 11.86 -6.09 -6.17
N SER A 479 10.54 -5.96 -6.22
CA SER A 479 9.75 -5.01 -5.42
C SER A 479 9.25 -5.62 -4.09
N THR A 480 9.96 -6.61 -3.52
CA THR A 480 9.53 -7.27 -2.28
C THR A 480 9.22 -6.28 -1.15
N SER A 481 8.10 -6.48 -0.46
CA SER A 481 7.87 -5.90 0.85
C SER A 481 8.63 -6.69 1.92
N LEU A 482 9.08 -6.00 2.97
CA LEU A 482 9.89 -6.57 4.05
C LEU A 482 9.17 -6.32 5.37
N GLY A 483 9.02 -7.36 6.19
CA GLY A 483 8.34 -7.25 7.47
C GLY A 483 9.09 -8.01 8.55
N PHE A 484 9.11 -7.49 9.78
CA PHE A 484 9.75 -8.15 10.90
C PHE A 484 8.83 -8.24 12.11
N THR A 485 8.79 -9.44 12.70
CA THR A 485 8.19 -9.69 14.02
C THR A 485 9.12 -10.63 14.79
N THR A 486 8.72 -11.82 15.23
CA THR A 486 9.64 -12.87 15.68
C THR A 486 10.53 -13.38 14.54
N TYR A 487 10.04 -13.34 13.30
CA TYR A 487 10.77 -13.73 12.10
C TYR A 487 10.84 -12.56 11.13
N PHE A 488 11.86 -12.55 10.28
CA PHE A 488 11.96 -11.66 9.14
C PHE A 488 11.23 -12.28 7.95
N TYR A 489 10.43 -11.50 7.24
CA TYR A 489 9.62 -11.96 6.11
C TYR A 489 9.97 -11.19 4.85
N ALA A 490 10.07 -11.93 3.75
CA ALA A 490 10.22 -11.38 2.41
C ALA A 490 9.39 -12.20 1.42
N GLN A 491 9.02 -11.57 0.31
CA GLN A 491 8.51 -12.27 -0.85
C GLN A 491 9.68 -12.79 -1.67
N MET A 492 9.70 -14.10 -1.92
CA MET A 492 10.72 -14.75 -2.72
C MET A 492 10.44 -14.54 -4.22
N GLN A 493 11.42 -14.79 -5.07
CA GLN A 493 11.30 -14.63 -6.52
C GLN A 493 10.14 -15.45 -7.14
N ASP A 494 9.77 -16.57 -6.53
CA ASP A 494 8.62 -17.40 -6.93
C ASP A 494 7.26 -16.88 -6.40
N ARG A 495 7.27 -15.68 -5.78
CA ARG A 495 6.16 -14.98 -5.13
C ARG A 495 5.61 -15.64 -3.87
N THR A 496 6.25 -16.69 -3.36
CA THR A 496 5.92 -17.21 -2.03
C THR A 496 6.42 -16.26 -0.95
N ILE A 497 5.71 -16.20 0.18
CA ILE A 497 6.18 -15.47 1.36
C ILE A 497 6.95 -16.43 2.26
N LYS A 498 8.18 -16.05 2.61
CA LYS A 498 9.09 -16.87 3.43
C LYS A 498 9.50 -16.11 4.69
N GLY A 499 9.43 -16.81 5.83
CA GLY A 499 9.94 -16.36 7.12
C GLY A 499 11.36 -16.90 7.39
N PHE A 500 12.18 -16.07 8.01
CA PHE A 500 13.59 -16.32 8.34
C PHE A 500 13.85 -16.02 9.82
N ASN A 501 14.47 -16.96 10.54
CA ASN A 501 14.96 -16.70 11.89
C ASN A 501 16.35 -16.02 11.82
N VAL A 502 16.37 -14.69 11.92
CA VAL A 502 17.58 -13.87 11.87
C VAL A 502 18.10 -13.65 13.31
N THR A 503 19.41 -13.76 13.52
CA THR A 503 20.01 -13.72 14.87
C THR A 503 20.18 -12.31 15.46
N PHE A 504 20.24 -11.27 14.61
CA PHE A 504 20.45 -9.87 15.01
C PHE A 504 21.59 -9.68 16.02
N ASP A 505 22.79 -10.11 15.66
CA ASP A 505 24.01 -10.05 16.49
C ASP A 505 25.11 -9.21 15.81
N ALA A 506 24.78 -7.97 15.44
CA ALA A 506 25.68 -7.00 14.80
C ALA A 506 26.50 -7.63 13.64
N GLU A 507 27.83 -7.63 13.73
CA GLU A 507 28.73 -8.23 12.74
C GLU A 507 28.55 -9.74 12.54
N ASN A 508 28.02 -10.45 13.54
CA ASN A 508 27.75 -11.89 13.51
C ASN A 508 26.31 -12.21 13.10
N THR A 509 25.54 -11.21 12.65
CA THR A 509 24.19 -11.44 12.17
C THR A 509 24.20 -12.48 11.05
N THR A 510 23.28 -13.44 11.16
CA THR A 510 23.04 -14.51 10.20
C THR A 510 21.57 -14.93 10.29
N TYR A 511 21.15 -15.91 9.50
CA TYR A 511 19.86 -16.58 9.69
C TYR A 511 20.05 -18.09 9.79
N VAL A 512 19.20 -18.75 10.56
CA VAL A 512 19.23 -20.20 10.74
C VAL A 512 18.46 -20.85 9.59
N GLU A 513 19.18 -21.47 8.64
CA GLU A 513 18.59 -22.03 7.40
C GLU A 513 17.49 -23.08 7.68
N ASP A 514 17.74 -23.94 8.68
CA ASP A 514 16.81 -24.99 9.13
C ASP A 514 15.56 -24.43 9.85
N GLU A 515 15.54 -23.13 10.19
CA GLU A 515 14.42 -22.46 10.84
C GLU A 515 13.73 -21.44 9.93
N THR A 516 13.84 -21.66 8.62
CA THR A 516 13.06 -20.94 7.63
C THR A 516 11.78 -21.69 7.27
N PHE A 517 10.72 -20.97 6.91
CA PHE A 517 9.43 -21.58 6.57
C PHE A 517 8.64 -20.75 5.56
N LEU A 518 7.79 -21.42 4.79
CA LEU A 518 6.85 -20.77 3.88
C LEU A 518 5.51 -20.53 4.58
N ILE A 519 4.81 -19.48 4.15
CA ILE A 519 3.38 -19.35 4.40
C ILE A 519 2.64 -20.36 3.52
N THR A 520 1.81 -21.20 4.13
CA THR A 520 1.09 -22.27 3.42
C THR A 520 -0.40 -22.19 3.69
N ASP A 521 -1.19 -22.89 2.89
CA ASP A 521 -2.57 -23.27 3.18
C ASP A 521 -2.72 -24.80 2.96
N PRO A 522 -3.92 -25.40 3.08
CA PRO A 522 -4.10 -26.84 2.84
C PRO A 522 -3.66 -27.33 1.45
N ALA A 523 -3.52 -26.45 0.45
CA ALA A 523 -3.05 -26.78 -0.89
C ALA A 523 -1.52 -26.68 -1.06
N GLY A 524 -0.80 -26.11 -0.09
CA GLY A 524 0.66 -25.96 -0.12
C GLY A 524 1.12 -24.52 0.07
N PRO A 525 2.34 -24.16 -0.38
CA PRO A 525 2.82 -22.78 -0.34
C PRO A 525 1.90 -21.82 -1.08
N VAL A 526 1.59 -20.70 -0.44
CA VAL A 526 0.73 -19.67 -1.03
C VAL A 526 1.57 -18.79 -1.94
N VAL A 527 1.10 -18.62 -3.18
CA VAL A 527 1.63 -17.65 -4.14
C VAL A 527 0.91 -16.33 -3.91
N ALA A 528 1.65 -15.32 -3.47
CA ALA A 528 1.11 -13.98 -3.29
C ALA A 528 1.08 -13.20 -4.62
N LEU A 529 0.36 -12.08 -4.65
CA LEU A 529 0.47 -11.11 -5.74
C LEU A 529 1.92 -10.60 -5.81
N GLY A 530 2.53 -10.55 -6.99
CA GLY A 530 3.92 -10.09 -7.14
C GLY A 530 4.09 -8.67 -6.62
N GLY A 531 5.11 -8.40 -5.79
CA GLY A 531 5.36 -7.07 -5.22
C GLY A 531 4.38 -6.65 -4.13
N THR A 532 3.45 -7.51 -3.71
CA THR A 532 2.45 -7.15 -2.70
C THR A 532 3.10 -6.61 -1.41
N HIS A 533 2.50 -5.56 -0.85
CA HIS A 533 2.86 -5.12 0.48
C HIS A 533 2.47 -6.18 1.51
N LEU A 534 3.32 -6.36 2.50
CA LEU A 534 3.02 -7.24 3.63
C LEU A 534 3.25 -6.51 4.95
N THR A 535 2.47 -6.89 5.95
CA THR A 535 2.75 -6.54 7.34
C THR A 535 2.62 -7.77 8.20
N VAL A 536 3.38 -7.79 9.29
CA VAL A 536 3.48 -8.93 10.19
C VAL A 536 3.40 -8.48 11.63
N THR A 537 2.80 -9.30 12.47
CA THR A 537 2.80 -9.09 13.92
C THR A 537 2.77 -10.40 14.67
N ALA A 538 3.06 -10.34 15.96
CA ALA A 538 2.94 -11.44 16.90
C ALA A 538 2.10 -10.95 18.08
N TYR A 539 1.21 -11.82 18.55
CA TYR A 539 0.43 -11.56 19.75
C TYR A 539 0.47 -12.77 20.67
N ALA A 540 0.66 -12.53 21.97
CA ALA A 540 0.61 -13.56 22.99
C ALA A 540 -0.13 -13.05 24.24
N GLU A 541 -1.14 -13.79 24.70
CA GLU A 541 -1.86 -13.51 25.95
C GLU A 541 -2.23 -14.82 26.65
N ASP A 542 -2.04 -14.89 27.98
CA ASP A 542 -2.60 -15.96 28.79
C ASP A 542 -4.03 -15.62 29.20
N ARG A 543 -5.00 -16.44 28.76
CA ARG A 543 -6.42 -16.25 29.02
C ARG A 543 -7.05 -17.53 29.57
N ASP A 544 -7.63 -17.43 30.76
CA ASP A 544 -8.35 -18.54 31.43
C ASP A 544 -7.51 -19.84 31.54
N GLY A 545 -6.19 -19.73 31.64
CA GLY A 545 -5.25 -20.86 31.70
C GLY A 545 -4.85 -21.43 30.34
N ALA A 546 -5.33 -20.87 29.23
CA ALA A 546 -4.88 -21.17 27.88
C ALA A 546 -4.00 -20.03 27.34
N LYS A 547 -2.90 -20.39 26.68
CA LYS A 547 -2.04 -19.41 26.00
C LYS A 547 -2.59 -19.18 24.60
N TRP A 548 -3.00 -17.95 24.32
CA TRP A 548 -3.26 -17.50 22.96
C TRP A 548 -1.99 -16.90 22.41
N ASP A 549 -1.27 -17.63 21.56
CA ASP A 549 -0.11 -17.13 20.84
C ASP A 549 -0.28 -17.27 19.33
N SER A 550 0.00 -16.21 18.59
CA SER A 550 -0.24 -16.20 17.15
C SER A 550 0.71 -15.26 16.41
N LEU A 551 1.30 -15.77 15.33
CA LEU A 551 1.86 -14.97 14.25
C LEU A 551 0.73 -14.55 13.32
N TYR A 552 0.78 -13.33 12.83
CA TYR A 552 -0.11 -12.84 11.79
C TYR A 552 0.72 -12.29 10.65
N VAL A 553 0.36 -12.66 9.43
CA VAL A 553 0.99 -12.19 8.19
C VAL A 553 -0.13 -11.78 7.25
N PHE A 554 -0.13 -10.52 6.83
CA PHE A 554 -1.16 -9.95 5.95
C PHE A 554 -0.54 -9.55 4.62
N PHE A 555 -1.15 -9.97 3.51
CA PHE A 555 -0.77 -9.59 2.16
C PHE A 555 -1.92 -9.85 1.18
N GLN A 556 -1.77 -9.39 -0.07
CA GLN A 556 -2.76 -9.62 -1.12
C GLN A 556 -2.44 -10.88 -1.95
N THR A 557 -3.48 -11.61 -2.32
CA THR A 557 -3.37 -12.79 -3.20
C THR A 557 -4.06 -12.59 -4.56
N ALA A 558 -5.02 -11.66 -4.62
CA ALA A 558 -5.81 -11.34 -5.81
C ALA A 558 -5.78 -9.84 -6.16
N GLY A 559 -5.42 -8.99 -5.20
CA GLY A 559 -5.21 -7.54 -5.38
C GLY A 559 -6.39 -6.66 -4.97
N ASP A 560 -7.61 -7.20 -4.89
CA ASP A 560 -8.75 -6.55 -4.24
C ASP A 560 -8.98 -7.04 -2.79
N ASP A 561 -8.18 -8.00 -2.35
CA ASP A 561 -8.24 -8.63 -1.04
C ASP A 561 -7.19 -8.07 -0.06
N ILE A 562 -7.40 -8.35 1.22
CA ILE A 562 -6.33 -8.48 2.20
C ILE A 562 -6.52 -9.83 2.88
N THR A 563 -5.56 -10.73 2.71
CA THR A 563 -5.62 -12.07 3.32
C THR A 563 -4.74 -12.12 4.56
N ALA A 564 -5.31 -12.57 5.67
CA ALA A 564 -4.62 -12.85 6.92
C ALA A 564 -4.21 -14.33 6.99
N PHE A 565 -2.95 -14.57 7.30
CA PHE A 565 -2.40 -15.88 7.60
C PHE A 565 -1.98 -15.93 9.06
N THR A 566 -2.41 -16.96 9.79
CA THR A 566 -2.03 -17.11 11.20
C THR A 566 -1.69 -18.54 11.60
N ARG A 567 -0.72 -18.67 12.51
CA ARG A 567 -0.30 -19.91 13.17
C ARG A 567 0.23 -19.59 14.57
N GLY A 568 0.40 -20.60 15.42
CA GLY A 568 1.09 -20.44 16.71
C GLY A 568 2.54 -19.95 16.57
N LEU A 569 3.07 -19.29 17.62
CA LEU A 569 4.42 -18.68 17.57
C LEU A 569 5.51 -19.73 17.36
N ALA A 570 5.46 -20.83 18.12
CA ALA A 570 6.48 -21.86 18.09
C ALA A 570 6.31 -22.85 16.92
N ALA A 571 5.07 -23.18 16.58
CA ALA A 571 4.71 -24.13 15.53
C ALA A 571 3.20 -24.09 15.23
N GLY A 572 2.78 -24.86 14.24
CA GLY A 572 1.37 -25.06 13.92
C GLY A 572 1.12 -24.99 12.43
N GLN A 573 -0.07 -25.45 12.02
CA GLN A 573 -0.52 -25.24 10.65
C GLN A 573 -0.92 -23.77 10.47
N TRP A 574 -0.60 -23.24 9.29
CA TRP A 574 -1.14 -21.96 8.86
C TRP A 574 -2.64 -22.08 8.61
N THR A 575 -3.36 -21.06 9.05
CA THR A 575 -4.76 -20.84 8.74
C THR A 575 -4.87 -19.58 7.92
N ARG A 576 -5.81 -19.57 6.98
CA ARG A 576 -6.04 -18.49 6.01
C ARG A 576 -7.42 -17.90 6.25
N GLY A 577 -7.52 -16.57 6.27
CA GLY A 577 -8.79 -15.85 6.33
C GLY A 577 -8.70 -14.57 5.53
N GLU A 578 -9.64 -14.36 4.60
CA GLU A 578 -9.79 -13.08 3.89
C GLU A 578 -10.49 -12.07 4.80
N LEU A 579 -9.99 -10.84 4.84
CA LEU A 579 -10.59 -9.76 5.61
C LEU A 579 -11.75 -9.16 4.81
N GLU A 580 -12.90 -9.00 5.46
CA GLU A 580 -14.04 -8.30 4.87
C GLU A 580 -13.77 -6.79 4.85
N ILE A 581 -13.67 -6.23 3.65
CA ILE A 581 -13.49 -4.79 3.44
C ILE A 581 -14.81 -4.22 2.90
N PRO A 582 -15.51 -3.38 3.68
CA PRO A 582 -16.76 -2.79 3.23
C PRO A 582 -16.56 -1.79 2.09
N ASP A 583 -17.43 -1.84 1.07
CA ASP A 583 -17.39 -0.90 -0.07
C ASP A 583 -17.76 0.55 0.33
N GLU A 584 -18.54 0.74 1.40
CA GLU A 584 -19.09 2.05 1.84
C GLU A 584 -18.17 2.89 2.73
#